data_AF-A0A6L3Y171-F1
#
_entry.id   AF-A0A6L3Y171-F1
#
_cell.length_a   1.000
_cell.length_b   1.000
_cell.length_c   1.000
_cell.angle_alpha   90.00
_cell.angle_beta   90.00
_cell.angle_gamma   90.00
#
_symmetry.space_group_name_H-M   'P 1'
#
loop_
_entity.id
_entity.type
_entity.pdbx_description
1 polymer ?
#
loop_
_entity_poly.entity_id
_entity_poly.type
_entity_poly.pdbx_seq_one_letter_code
_entity_poly.pdbx_strand_id
1 'polypeptide(L)'
;YSVEEVLDALQGGETLSRLSGLRVLNINGSVFINSEQLETADVNGADALCRFTELGQAELGDALNNPAFVEELTGLINQGYWFFDE
;
A
#
# COMPACT_ATOMS: atom_id res chain seq x y z
N TYR A 1 2.31 13.05 -2.55
CA TYR A 1 1.42 13.11 -1.38
C TYR A 1 2.24 13.10 -0.10
N SER A 2 1.79 13.86 0.88
CA SER A 2 2.19 13.75 2.29
C SER A 2 1.45 12.60 2.97
N VAL A 3 1.93 12.17 4.15
CA VAL A 3 1.34 11.09 4.93
C VAL A 3 -0.10 11.44 5.35
N GLU A 4 -0.34 12.69 5.75
CA GLU A 4 -1.67 13.19 6.14
C GLU A 4 -2.65 13.13 4.96
N GLU A 5 -2.24 13.61 3.78
CA GLU A 5 -3.08 13.54 2.57
C GLU A 5 -3.46 12.10 2.19
N VAL A 6 -2.51 11.15 2.26
CA VAL A 6 -2.79 9.74 1.94
C VAL A 6 -3.76 9.13 2.96
N LEU A 7 -3.56 9.41 4.25
CA LEU A 7 -4.43 8.88 5.30
C LEU A 7 -5.85 9.45 5.19
N ASP A 8 -5.97 10.76 5.00
CA ASP A 8 -7.26 11.45 4.88
C ASP A 8 -8.03 10.96 3.65
N ALA A 9 -7.37 10.77 2.50
CA ALA A 9 -8.01 10.24 1.29
C ALA A 9 -8.55 8.82 1.50
N LEU A 10 -7.73 7.91 2.05
CA LEU A 10 -8.14 6.53 2.32
C LEU A 10 -9.26 6.44 3.37
N GLN A 11 -9.20 7.28 4.41
CA GLN A 11 -10.28 7.38 5.41
C GLN A 11 -11.54 8.04 4.84
N GLY A 12 -11.38 8.92 3.84
CA GLY A 12 -12.44 9.53 3.06
C GLY A 12 -13.13 8.57 2.09
N GLY A 13 -12.60 7.35 1.94
CA GLY A 13 -13.16 6.30 1.09
C GLY A 13 -12.58 6.25 -0.33
N GLU A 14 -11.55 7.04 -0.62
CA GLU A 14 -10.81 6.92 -1.88
C GLU A 14 -10.04 5.59 -1.93
N THR A 15 -9.77 5.14 -3.14
CA THR A 15 -9.09 3.87 -3.41
C THR A 15 -7.82 4.08 -4.20
N LEU A 16 -6.81 3.28 -3.89
CA LEU A 16 -5.55 3.20 -4.61
C LEU A 16 -5.63 2.14 -5.69
N SER A 17 -5.20 2.49 -6.90
CA SER A 17 -4.97 1.58 -8.01
C SER A 17 -3.48 1.26 -8.15
N ARG A 18 -3.16 -0.03 -8.31
CA ARG A 18 -1.78 -0.52 -8.51
C ARG A 18 -1.34 -0.27 -9.95
N LEU A 19 -0.11 0.20 -10.13
CA LEU A 19 0.50 0.38 -11.44
C LEU A 19 0.44 -0.92 -12.25
N SER A 20 -0.09 -0.82 -13.47
CA SER A 20 -0.20 -1.97 -14.36
C SER A 20 1.17 -2.59 -14.64
N GLY A 21 1.26 -3.92 -14.49
CA GLY A 21 2.50 -4.67 -14.64
C GLY A 21 3.43 -4.67 -13.43
N LEU A 22 3.13 -3.90 -12.37
CA LEU A 22 3.87 -3.98 -11.10
C LEU A 22 3.64 -5.36 -10.46
N ARG A 23 4.73 -6.07 -10.17
CA ARG A 23 4.67 -7.39 -9.54
C ARG A 23 4.89 -7.27 -8.05
N VAL A 24 3.90 -7.69 -7.27
CA VAL A 24 3.96 -7.71 -5.80
C VAL A 24 3.66 -9.13 -5.34
N LEU A 25 4.58 -9.73 -4.58
CA LEU A 25 4.55 -11.14 -4.21
C LEU A 25 4.84 -11.30 -2.72
N ASN A 26 4.04 -12.11 -2.04
CA ASN A 26 4.36 -12.63 -0.71
C ASN A 26 4.92 -14.04 -0.85
N ILE A 27 6.17 -14.25 -0.41
CA ILE A 27 6.83 -15.56 -0.37
C ILE A 27 7.16 -15.86 1.08
N ASN A 28 6.34 -16.71 1.69
CA ASN A 28 6.56 -17.22 3.05
C ASN A 28 6.75 -16.11 4.12
N GLY A 29 6.00 -15.02 3.99
CA GLY A 29 6.03 -13.88 4.92
C GLY A 29 6.94 -12.73 4.48
N SER A 30 7.73 -12.88 3.42
CA SER A 30 8.52 -11.80 2.84
C SER A 30 7.83 -11.24 1.61
N VAL A 31 7.65 -9.92 1.57
CA VAL A 31 7.01 -9.21 0.45
C VAL A 31 8.07 -8.66 -0.50
N PHE A 32 7.81 -8.79 -1.81
CA PHE A 32 8.71 -8.32 -2.87
C PHE A 32 7.93 -7.47 -3.88
N ILE A 33 8.49 -6.31 -4.24
CA ILE A 33 8.01 -5.45 -5.33
C ILE A 33 9.06 -5.48 -6.44
N ASN A 34 8.69 -5.94 -7.63
CA ASN A 34 9.61 -6.07 -8.77
C ASN A 34 10.95 -6.76 -8.46
N SER A 35 10.90 -7.80 -7.62
CA SER A 35 12.05 -8.59 -7.14
C SER A 35 12.90 -7.93 -6.04
N GLU A 36 12.58 -6.71 -5.61
CA GLU A 36 13.19 -6.07 -4.44
C GLU A 36 12.35 -6.39 -3.19
N GLN A 37 13.01 -6.81 -2.11
CA GLN A 37 12.31 -7.10 -0.86
C GLN A 37 11.84 -5.79 -0.22
N LEU A 38 10.58 -5.75 0.17
CA LEU A 38 9.99 -4.68 0.96
C LEU A 38 10.21 -4.99 2.44
N GLU A 39 10.98 -4.15 3.12
CA GLU A 39 11.04 -4.14 4.59
C GLU A 39 9.79 -3.43 5.10
N THR A 40 8.78 -4.20 5.52
CA THR A 40 7.47 -3.65 5.86
C THR A 40 7.26 -3.39 7.34
N ALA A 41 6.61 -2.27 7.65
CA ALA A 41 6.16 -1.91 8.98
C ALA A 41 4.87 -2.63 9.43
N ASP A 42 4.11 -3.22 8.50
CA ASP A 42 2.90 -4.00 8.81
C ASP A 42 2.71 -5.18 7.85
N VAL A 43 2.84 -6.40 8.38
CA VAL A 43 2.75 -7.63 7.57
C VAL A 43 1.37 -7.85 6.96
N ASN A 44 0.29 -7.38 7.60
CA ASN A 44 -1.06 -7.53 7.07
C ASN A 44 -1.32 -6.51 5.96
N GLY A 45 -0.86 -5.26 6.18
CA GLY A 45 -0.89 -4.21 5.15
C GLY A 45 -0.11 -4.61 3.90
N ALA A 46 1.11 -5.13 4.06
CA ALA A 46 1.93 -5.60 2.94
C ALA A 46 1.34 -6.83 2.23
N ASP A 47 0.68 -7.73 2.96
CA ASP A 47 -0.04 -8.85 2.36
C ASP A 47 -1.24 -8.38 1.51
N ALA A 48 -1.95 -7.33 1.93
CA ALA A 48 -2.99 -6.71 1.13
C ALA A 48 -2.45 -6.16 -0.20
N LEU A 49 -1.29 -5.48 -0.18
CA LEU A 49 -0.60 -4.99 -1.41
C LEU A 49 -0.29 -6.11 -2.41
N CYS A 50 -0.08 -7.35 -1.94
CA CYS A 50 0.13 -8.51 -2.78
C CYS A 50 -1.18 -9.00 -3.42
N ARG A 51 -2.26 -9.05 -2.62
CA ARG A 51 -3.53 -9.70 -2.98
C ARG A 51 -4.40 -8.86 -3.91
N PHE A 52 -4.40 -7.55 -3.73
CA PHE A 52 -5.34 -6.67 -4.42
C PHE A 52 -4.64 -5.70 -5.36
N THR A 53 -5.28 -5.42 -6.49
CA THR A 53 -4.87 -4.37 -7.44
C THR A 53 -5.52 -3.03 -7.14
N GLU A 54 -6.63 -3.04 -6.42
CA GLU A 54 -7.35 -1.86 -5.93
C GLU A 54 -7.48 -2.00 -4.41
N LEU A 55 -7.19 -0.94 -3.66
CA LEU A 55 -7.09 -0.97 -2.20
C LEU A 55 -7.71 0.29 -1.60
N GLY A 56 -8.66 0.10 -0.69
CA GLY A 56 -9.16 1.17 0.17
C GLY A 56 -9.06 0.79 1.65
N GLN A 57 -9.86 1.47 2.47
CA GLN A 57 -9.96 1.16 3.90
C GLN A 57 -10.37 -0.31 4.16
N ALA A 58 -11.17 -0.92 3.29
CA ALA A 58 -11.66 -2.29 3.47
C ALA A 58 -10.54 -3.33 3.40
N GLU A 59 -9.58 -3.16 2.48
CA GLU A 59 -8.48 -4.10 2.29
C GLU A 59 -7.31 -3.81 3.24
N LEU A 60 -7.03 -2.53 3.52
CA LEU A 60 -5.92 -2.12 4.37
C LEU A 60 -6.24 -2.23 5.86
N GLY A 61 -7.53 -2.06 6.24
CA GLY A 61 -8.02 -2.28 7.60
C GLY A 61 -7.21 -1.57 8.68
N ASP A 62 -6.86 -2.32 9.74
CA ASP A 62 -6.13 -1.81 10.90
C ASP A 62 -4.69 -1.34 10.57
N ALA A 63 -4.14 -1.70 9.41
CA ALA A 63 -2.80 -1.24 9.01
C ALA A 63 -2.75 0.29 8.85
N LEU A 64 -3.89 0.94 8.52
CA LEU A 64 -3.98 2.41 8.46
C LEU A 64 -3.84 3.08 9.83
N ASN A 65 -3.99 2.34 10.93
CA ASN A 65 -3.74 2.85 12.28
C ASN A 65 -2.24 2.80 12.66
N ASN A 66 -1.39 2.19 11.83
CA ASN A 66 0.05 2.11 12.03
C ASN A 66 0.76 3.24 11.24
N PRO A 67 1.26 4.31 11.91
CA PRO A 67 1.82 5.46 11.21
C PRO A 67 3.04 5.11 10.35
N ALA A 68 3.84 4.13 10.77
CA ALA A 68 5.00 3.68 10.01
C ALA A 68 4.58 2.99 8.69
N PHE A 69 3.46 2.26 8.71
CA PHE A 69 2.91 1.67 7.50
C PHE A 69 2.33 2.73 6.56
N VAL A 70 1.65 3.75 7.09
CA VAL A 70 1.13 4.84 6.25
C VAL A 70 2.28 5.64 5.62
N GLU A 71 3.39 5.85 6.34
CA GLU A 71 4.61 6.45 5.79
C GLU A 71 5.23 5.60 4.67
N GLU A 72 5.34 4.29 4.88
CA GLU A 72 5.79 3.33 3.86
C GLU A 72 4.90 3.36 2.61
N LEU A 73 3.57 3.24 2.79
CA LEU A 73 2.59 3.29 1.71
C LEU A 73 2.68 4.62 0.94
N THR A 74 2.82 5.73 1.64
CA THR A 74 3.04 7.06 1.05
C THR A 74 4.30 7.08 0.18
N GLY A 75 5.38 6.45 0.65
CA GLY A 75 6.62 6.28 -0.13
C GLY A 75 6.40 5.48 -1.41
N LEU A 76 5.59 4.41 -1.37
CA LEU A 76 5.26 3.60 -2.55
C LEU A 76 4.38 4.37 -3.55
N ILE A 77 3.41 5.15 -3.07
CA ILE A 77 2.56 6.02 -3.90
C ILE A 77 3.41 7.08 -4.59
N ASN A 78 4.33 7.72 -3.86
CA ASN A 78 5.21 8.75 -4.41
C ASN A 78 6.21 8.21 -5.45
N GLN A 79 6.48 6.91 -5.44
CA GLN A 79 7.26 6.22 -6.48
C GLN A 79 6.42 5.85 -7.72
N GLY A 80 5.10 6.09 -7.67
CA GLY A 80 4.17 5.77 -8.75
C GLY A 80 3.77 4.29 -8.82
N TYR A 81 4.02 3.52 -7.76
CA TYR A 81 3.63 2.11 -7.70
C TYR A 81 2.14 1.92 -7.43
N TRP A 82 1.55 2.84 -6.67
CA TRP A 82 0.12 3.01 -6.52
C TRP A 82 -0.24 4.47 -6.71
N PHE A 83 -1.49 4.73 -7.07
CA PHE A 83 -2.03 6.07 -7.25
C PHE A 83 -3.51 6.08 -6.88
N PHE A 84 -4.04 7.20 -6.41
CA PHE A 84 -5.49 7.36 -6.26
C PHE A 84 -6.11 7.53 -7.65
N ASP A 85 -7.25 6.88 -7.88
CA ASP A 85 -8.05 7.13 -9.09
C ASP A 85 -8.70 8.52 -8.98
N GLU A 86 -8.78 9.26 -10.10
CA GLU A 86 -9.45 10.58 -10.18
C GLU A 86 -10.98 10.49 -9.96
#